data_AF-R7HB39-F1
#
_entry.id   AF-R7HB39-F1
#
_cell.length_a   1.000
_cell.length_b   1.000
_cell.length_c   1.000
_cell.angle_alpha   90.00
_cell.angle_beta   90.00
_cell.angle_gamma   90.00
#
_symmetry.space_group_name_H-M   'P 1'
#
loop_
_entity.id
_entity.type
_entity.pdbx_description
1 polymer ?
#
loop_
_entity_poly.entity_id
_entity_poly.type
_entity_poly.pdbx_seq_one_letter_code
_entity_poly.pdbx_strand_id
1 'polypeptide(L)'
;MFDSNCKKTFHSQALNRLTVLERLTWLIPVGFIVREIIYTHSEIEEVLQDSPSPAVIIALIIAILFVTALQAGFWFLLAKVLFHFARKQIMRNNSFITVEDLDYYRDKLTGLSPGTISLLTDLKIEPKKDRAACILKYENMGILKMEDNRYIANTDVPEFASLRESDRFLLNALCNGTFNAQKEGNWIYMLQKEAVADGYLTSRLSSTDKQKETTSTCSRCVLGCSAPLFFIVIMSFVFYAFKDRVNAYFEILDALPETASFGEQTNYLLQYPEYLPVLAGLMIMVLLFFLCLIIPLLVFVGTISSGFTKAHFKRTTLGNQMTEYIYGMKNFIHDFSNLSEATQNELVLWDDYLVYAVVLEENQQIVNDIIKRRKSL
;
A
#
# COMPACT_ATOMS: atom_id res chain seq x y z
N MET A 1 -32.33 21.22 7.93
CA MET A 1 -30.86 21.22 7.87
C MET A 1 -30.46 19.78 7.61
N PHE A 2 -30.17 19.46 6.35
CA PHE A 2 -29.84 18.09 5.94
C PHE A 2 -28.35 17.86 6.21
N ASP A 3 -28.02 17.23 7.34
CA ASP A 3 -26.68 16.68 7.60
C ASP A 3 -26.47 15.47 6.68
N SER A 4 -26.16 15.71 5.40
CA SER A 4 -25.53 14.67 4.57
C SER A 4 -24.04 14.73 4.81
N ASN A 5 -23.59 14.14 5.92
CA ASN A 5 -22.17 13.88 6.17
C ASN A 5 -21.61 13.06 4.99
N CYS A 6 -20.89 13.72 4.09
CA CYS A 6 -20.26 13.08 2.93
C CYS A 6 -18.83 12.64 3.31
N LYS A 7 -18.32 11.61 2.64
CA LYS A 7 -16.98 11.10 2.89
C LYS A 7 -16.06 11.51 1.74
N LYS A 8 -15.17 12.49 1.99
CA LYS A 8 -14.12 12.91 1.06
C LYS A 8 -12.80 12.20 1.38
N THR A 9 -11.90 12.08 0.41
CA THR A 9 -10.61 11.36 0.56
C THR A 9 -9.49 12.11 -0.15
N PHE A 10 -8.38 12.34 0.54
CA PHE A 10 -7.17 12.89 -0.09
C PHE A 10 -6.48 11.84 -0.97
N HIS A 11 -6.17 12.23 -2.21
CA HIS A 11 -5.22 11.51 -3.04
C HIS A 11 -3.80 11.86 -2.62
N SER A 12 -3.01 10.83 -2.27
CA SER A 12 -1.61 10.94 -1.86
C SER A 12 -0.70 10.13 -2.78
N GLN A 13 0.57 10.53 -2.85
CA GLN A 13 1.59 9.86 -3.63
C GLN A 13 1.87 8.44 -3.07
N ALA A 14 1.77 8.26 -1.75
CA ALA A 14 1.87 6.95 -1.12
C ALA A 14 0.82 5.97 -1.66
N LEU A 15 -0.43 6.43 -1.84
CA LEU A 15 -1.51 5.64 -2.41
C LEU A 15 -1.25 5.29 -3.89
N ASN A 16 -0.73 6.25 -4.67
CA ASN A 16 -0.37 6.02 -6.07
C ASN A 16 0.76 5.00 -6.23
N ARG A 17 1.86 5.14 -5.46
CA ARG A 17 2.97 4.18 -5.46
C ARG A 17 2.51 2.78 -5.10
N LEU A 18 1.64 2.67 -4.10
CA LEU A 18 1.12 1.40 -3.67
C LEU A 18 0.21 0.76 -4.72
N THR A 19 -0.57 1.56 -5.46
CA THR A 19 -1.38 1.08 -6.59
C THR A 19 -0.50 0.54 -7.72
N VAL A 20 0.64 1.17 -7.99
CA VAL A 20 1.61 0.65 -8.98
C VAL A 20 2.25 -0.65 -8.48
N LEU A 21 2.69 -0.71 -7.21
CA LEU A 21 3.24 -1.93 -6.63
C LEU A 21 2.22 -3.10 -6.63
N GLU A 22 0.96 -2.80 -6.32
CA GLU A 22 -0.14 -3.78 -6.40
C GLU A 22 -0.31 -4.32 -7.82
N ARG A 23 -0.12 -3.50 -8.87
CA ARG A 23 -0.13 -3.95 -10.27
C ARG A 23 1.11 -4.79 -10.60
N LEU A 24 2.29 -4.39 -10.13
CA LEU A 24 3.54 -5.12 -10.34
C LEU A 24 3.55 -6.53 -9.74
N THR A 25 2.68 -6.83 -8.75
CA THR A 25 2.52 -8.22 -8.27
C THR A 25 2.17 -9.22 -9.35
N TRP A 26 1.55 -8.79 -10.47
CA TRP A 26 1.29 -9.66 -11.62
C TRP A 26 2.56 -10.14 -12.33
N LEU A 27 3.71 -9.54 -12.06
CA LEU A 27 5.01 -10.05 -12.54
C LEU A 27 5.48 -11.28 -11.76
N ILE A 28 4.91 -11.58 -10.58
CA ILE A 28 5.33 -12.73 -9.77
C ILE A 28 5.12 -14.04 -10.56
N PRO A 29 3.91 -14.39 -11.06
CA PRO A 29 3.75 -15.59 -11.88
C PRO A 29 4.64 -15.60 -13.12
N VAL A 30 4.83 -14.46 -13.79
CA VAL A 30 5.69 -14.35 -14.98
C VAL A 30 7.15 -14.67 -14.65
N GLY A 31 7.67 -14.14 -13.53
CA GLY A 31 9.02 -14.45 -13.06
C GLY A 31 9.21 -15.93 -12.75
N PHE A 32 8.19 -16.59 -12.18
CA PHE A 32 8.22 -18.04 -11.97
C PHE A 32 8.17 -18.80 -13.29
N ILE A 33 7.35 -18.42 -14.27
CA ILE A 33 7.34 -19.05 -15.60
C ILE A 33 8.71 -18.98 -16.25
N VAL A 34 9.33 -17.78 -16.28
CA VAL A 34 10.66 -17.59 -16.87
C VAL A 34 11.69 -18.44 -16.13
N ARG A 35 11.62 -18.48 -14.80
CA ARG A 35 12.48 -19.33 -13.97
C ARG A 35 12.32 -20.80 -14.35
N GLU A 36 11.10 -21.33 -14.37
CA GLU A 36 10.83 -22.73 -14.71
C GLU A 36 11.32 -23.07 -16.13
N ILE A 37 11.10 -22.20 -17.12
CA ILE A 37 11.62 -22.41 -18.48
C ILE A 37 13.16 -22.50 -18.49
N ILE A 38 13.86 -21.70 -17.69
CA ILE A 38 15.32 -21.74 -17.60
C ILE A 38 15.80 -23.01 -16.90
N TYR A 39 15.19 -23.38 -15.78
CA TYR A 39 15.60 -24.56 -14.99
C TYR A 39 15.29 -25.87 -15.72
N THR A 40 14.16 -25.94 -16.40
CA THR A 40 13.66 -27.14 -17.09
C THR A 40 13.98 -27.12 -18.58
N HIS A 41 14.90 -26.25 -19.02
CA HIS A 41 15.22 -26.05 -20.44
C HIS A 41 15.59 -27.36 -21.14
N SER A 42 16.45 -28.19 -20.53
CA SER A 42 16.91 -29.43 -21.15
C SER A 42 15.77 -30.41 -21.40
N GLU A 43 14.84 -30.53 -20.46
CA GLU A 43 13.67 -31.41 -20.58
C GLU A 43 12.66 -30.86 -21.60
N ILE A 44 12.46 -29.54 -21.63
CA ILE A 44 11.61 -28.88 -22.63
C ILE A 44 12.21 -29.07 -24.04
N GLU A 45 13.52 -28.94 -24.18
CA GLU A 45 14.21 -29.13 -25.45
C GLU A 45 14.11 -30.57 -25.95
N GLU A 46 14.26 -31.55 -25.07
CA GLU A 46 14.07 -32.98 -25.40
C GLU A 46 12.66 -33.25 -25.95
N VAL A 47 11.63 -32.71 -25.31
CA VAL A 47 10.24 -32.82 -25.77
C VAL A 47 10.00 -32.11 -27.11
N LEU A 48 10.69 -30.99 -27.35
CA LEU A 48 10.55 -30.21 -28.59
C LEU A 48 11.32 -30.81 -29.77
N GLN A 49 12.44 -31.51 -29.51
CA GLN A 49 13.23 -32.17 -30.54
C GLN A 49 12.55 -33.43 -31.09
N ASP A 50 11.68 -34.08 -30.32
CA ASP A 50 10.94 -35.30 -30.71
C ASP A 50 9.74 -35.04 -31.66
N SER A 51 9.79 -33.97 -32.47
CA SER A 51 8.72 -33.60 -33.40
C SER A 51 7.31 -33.63 -32.78
N PRO A 52 7.08 -32.90 -31.67
CA PRO A 52 5.89 -33.08 -30.83
C PRO A 52 4.59 -32.78 -31.60
N SER A 53 3.57 -33.60 -31.34
CA SER A 53 2.23 -33.31 -31.82
C SER A 53 1.70 -32.02 -31.15
N PRO A 54 0.75 -31.30 -31.77
CA PRO A 54 0.14 -30.11 -31.16
C PRO A 54 -0.44 -30.39 -29.76
N ALA A 55 -0.91 -31.61 -29.51
CA ALA A 55 -1.45 -32.01 -28.22
C ALA A 55 -0.38 -32.13 -27.13
N VAL A 56 0.81 -32.62 -27.47
CA VAL A 56 1.97 -32.67 -26.55
C VAL A 56 2.42 -31.27 -26.15
N ILE A 57 2.45 -30.32 -27.10
CA ILE A 57 2.78 -28.92 -26.81
C ILE A 57 1.75 -28.29 -25.86
N ILE A 58 0.46 -28.53 -26.10
CA ILE A 58 -0.62 -28.03 -25.23
C ILE A 58 -0.49 -28.63 -23.82
N ALA A 59 -0.25 -29.94 -23.70
CA ALA A 59 -0.06 -30.61 -22.42
C ALA A 59 1.14 -30.04 -21.66
N LEU A 60 2.25 -29.78 -22.34
CA LEU A 60 3.45 -29.16 -21.76
C LEU A 60 3.14 -27.76 -21.21
N ILE A 61 2.43 -26.93 -21.99
CA ILE A 61 2.01 -25.59 -21.53
C ILE A 61 1.12 -25.68 -20.29
N ILE A 62 0.14 -26.60 -20.29
CA ILE A 62 -0.76 -26.80 -19.14
C ILE A 62 0.03 -27.25 -17.90
N ALA A 63 0.99 -28.15 -18.06
CA ALA A 63 1.85 -28.62 -16.97
C ALA A 63 2.69 -27.48 -16.38
N ILE A 64 3.34 -26.67 -17.22
CA ILE A 64 4.11 -25.50 -16.79
C ILE A 64 3.22 -24.49 -16.05
N LEU A 65 2.02 -24.20 -16.58
CA LEU A 65 1.08 -23.29 -15.93
C LEU A 65 0.59 -23.83 -14.58
N PHE A 66 0.35 -25.14 -14.49
CA PHE A 66 -0.07 -25.79 -13.25
C PHE A 66 1.02 -25.75 -12.17
N VAL A 67 2.25 -26.11 -12.51
CA VAL A 67 3.40 -26.03 -11.60
C VAL A 67 3.64 -24.59 -11.16
N THR A 68 3.58 -23.64 -12.11
CA THR A 68 3.68 -22.20 -11.80
C THR A 68 2.59 -21.77 -10.83
N ALA A 69 1.34 -22.19 -11.01
CA ALA A 69 0.24 -21.84 -10.12
C ALA A 69 0.48 -22.33 -8.68
N LEU A 70 1.04 -23.53 -8.51
CA LEU A 70 1.41 -24.07 -7.20
C LEU A 70 2.59 -23.32 -6.57
N GLN A 71 3.65 -23.05 -7.32
CA GLN A 71 4.83 -22.39 -6.76
C GLN A 71 4.64 -20.88 -6.52
N ALA A 72 4.07 -20.17 -7.49
CA ALA A 72 3.89 -18.72 -7.45
C ALA A 72 2.63 -18.30 -6.70
N GLY A 73 1.62 -19.17 -6.60
CA GLY A 73 0.31 -18.85 -6.06
C GLY A 73 0.37 -18.30 -4.64
N PHE A 74 1.17 -18.92 -3.77
CA PHE A 74 1.37 -18.42 -2.40
C PHE A 74 1.94 -17.00 -2.37
N TRP A 75 3.07 -16.77 -3.06
CA TRP A 75 3.75 -15.47 -3.07
C TRP A 75 2.91 -14.37 -3.71
N PHE A 76 2.22 -14.69 -4.81
CA PHE A 76 1.32 -13.78 -5.48
C PHE A 76 0.16 -13.34 -4.58
N LEU A 77 -0.54 -14.31 -3.96
CA LEU A 77 -1.67 -14.02 -3.08
C LEU A 77 -1.22 -13.29 -1.80
N LEU A 78 -0.08 -13.65 -1.24
CA LEU A 78 0.51 -12.98 -0.09
C LEU A 78 0.76 -11.50 -0.38
N ALA A 79 1.43 -11.19 -1.51
CA ALA A 79 1.68 -9.83 -1.92
C ALA A 79 0.37 -9.05 -2.14
N LYS A 80 -0.62 -9.66 -2.81
CA LYS A 80 -1.94 -9.04 -3.02
C LYS A 80 -2.63 -8.68 -1.71
N VAL A 81 -2.62 -9.59 -0.73
CA VAL A 81 -3.24 -9.35 0.58
C VAL A 81 -2.54 -8.21 1.31
N LEU A 82 -1.21 -8.23 1.38
CA LEU A 82 -0.43 -7.17 2.04
C LEU A 82 -0.70 -5.78 1.42
N PHE A 83 -0.64 -5.68 0.08
CA PHE A 83 -0.92 -4.41 -0.59
C PHE A 83 -2.39 -3.99 -0.45
N HIS A 84 -3.35 -4.92 -0.54
CA HIS A 84 -4.76 -4.59 -0.33
C HIS A 84 -5.02 -3.98 1.06
N PHE A 85 -4.48 -4.59 2.12
CA PHE A 85 -4.65 -4.10 3.48
C PHE A 85 -3.94 -2.76 3.70
N ALA A 86 -2.71 -2.62 3.21
CA ALA A 86 -1.98 -1.36 3.27
C ALA A 86 -2.73 -0.23 2.53
N ARG A 87 -3.24 -0.50 1.31
CA ARG A 87 -4.07 0.43 0.53
C ARG A 87 -5.31 0.85 1.28
N LYS A 88 -6.08 -0.13 1.75
CA LYS A 88 -7.31 0.07 2.50
C LYS A 88 -7.07 0.94 3.72
N GLN A 89 -5.93 0.76 4.38
CA GLN A 89 -5.58 1.49 5.57
C GLN A 89 -5.15 2.94 5.27
N ILE A 90 -4.35 3.17 4.24
CA ILE A 90 -4.01 4.51 3.75
C ILE A 90 -5.29 5.25 3.35
N MET A 91 -6.15 4.64 2.52
CA MET A 91 -7.43 5.27 2.14
C MET A 91 -8.26 5.63 3.37
N ARG A 92 -8.32 4.76 4.38
CA ARG A 92 -9.05 5.04 5.63
C ARG A 92 -8.48 6.23 6.40
N ASN A 93 -7.17 6.41 6.40
CA ASN A 93 -6.51 7.52 7.08
C ASN A 93 -6.70 8.84 6.33
N ASN A 94 -6.68 8.78 5.00
CA ASN A 94 -6.83 9.91 4.10
C ASN A 94 -8.29 10.35 3.90
N SER A 95 -9.25 9.52 4.31
CA SER A 95 -10.66 9.89 4.31
C SER A 95 -11.06 10.67 5.56
N PHE A 96 -11.97 11.63 5.40
CA PHE A 96 -12.60 12.37 6.48
C PHE A 96 -14.10 12.56 6.21
N ILE A 97 -14.83 13.01 7.23
CA ILE A 97 -16.27 13.30 7.15
C ILE A 97 -16.40 14.81 6.97
N THR A 98 -17.14 15.24 5.95
CA THR A 98 -17.42 16.67 5.71
C THR A 98 -18.40 17.19 6.74
N VAL A 99 -18.23 18.46 7.12
CA VAL A 99 -19.14 19.16 8.04
C VAL A 99 -20.00 20.14 7.26
N GLU A 100 -19.39 20.88 6.33
CA GLU A 100 -20.10 21.89 5.51
C GLU A 100 -20.20 21.49 4.03
N ASP A 101 -19.49 20.43 3.63
CA ASP A 101 -19.33 19.93 2.26
C ASP A 101 -18.73 20.95 1.29
N LEU A 102 -17.66 21.62 1.73
CA LEU A 102 -16.93 22.61 0.94
C LEU A 102 -16.06 21.94 -0.12
N ASP A 103 -16.10 22.47 -1.35
CA ASP A 103 -15.24 22.01 -2.45
C ASP A 103 -13.96 22.82 -2.59
N TYR A 104 -14.01 24.12 -2.27
CA TYR A 104 -12.88 25.03 -2.34
C TYR A 104 -12.80 25.88 -1.07
N TYR A 105 -11.57 26.15 -0.65
CA TYR A 105 -11.28 27.05 0.46
C TYR A 105 -10.07 27.90 0.09
N ARG A 106 -10.26 29.21 0.06
CA ARG A 106 -9.24 30.15 -0.42
C ARG A 106 -8.50 30.85 0.71
N ASP A 107 -9.10 31.03 1.87
CA ASP A 107 -8.52 31.83 2.94
C ASP A 107 -7.28 31.17 3.55
N LYS A 108 -6.41 31.97 4.18
CA LYS A 108 -5.20 31.44 4.81
C LYS A 108 -5.57 30.48 5.94
N LEU A 109 -4.86 29.36 6.04
CA LEU A 109 -4.98 28.40 7.13
C LEU A 109 -4.24 28.92 8.38
N THR A 110 -4.66 30.07 8.89
CA THR A 110 -3.99 30.77 10.00
C THR A 110 -3.95 29.90 11.25
N GLY A 111 -2.77 29.82 11.89
CA GLY A 111 -2.57 29.06 13.12
C GLY A 111 -2.25 27.58 12.93
N LEU A 112 -2.35 27.03 11.71
CA LEU A 112 -1.93 25.67 11.42
C LEU A 112 -0.46 25.60 11.03
N SER A 113 0.30 24.75 11.71
CA SER A 113 1.67 24.43 11.31
C SER A 113 1.67 23.47 10.10
N PRO A 114 2.73 23.45 9.26
CA PRO A 114 2.87 22.47 8.19
C PRO A 114 2.73 21.02 8.68
N GLY A 115 3.27 20.71 9.87
CA GLY A 115 3.12 19.39 10.50
C GLY A 115 1.68 19.09 10.91
N THR A 116 0.94 20.08 11.40
CA THR A 116 -0.49 19.92 11.74
C THR A 116 -1.32 19.69 10.48
N ILE A 117 -1.05 20.41 9.39
CA ILE A 117 -1.70 20.19 8.08
C ILE A 117 -1.47 18.76 7.62
N SER A 118 -0.21 18.28 7.61
CA SER A 118 0.12 16.91 7.23
C SER A 118 -0.59 15.85 8.09
N LEU A 119 -0.60 16.04 9.41
CA LEU A 119 -1.34 15.17 10.33
C LEU A 119 -2.85 15.16 10.05
N LEU A 120 -3.43 16.29 9.66
CA LEU A 120 -4.84 16.39 9.31
C LEU A 120 -5.14 15.81 7.93
N THR A 121 -4.20 15.77 7.00
CA THR A 121 -4.39 15.14 5.70
C THR A 121 -4.31 13.61 5.79
N ASP A 122 -3.25 13.06 6.39
CA ASP A 122 -2.93 11.63 6.29
C ASP A 122 -2.84 10.90 7.66
N LEU A 123 -3.07 11.58 8.78
CA LEU A 123 -2.89 11.07 10.16
C LEU A 123 -1.47 10.61 10.49
N LYS A 124 -0.48 10.97 9.66
CA LYS A 124 0.91 10.57 9.78
C LYS A 124 1.80 11.68 9.24
N ILE A 125 2.95 11.88 9.88
CA ILE A 125 4.02 12.74 9.38
C ILE A 125 4.90 11.96 8.40
N GLU A 126 5.13 12.53 7.23
CA GLU A 126 6.09 12.11 6.23
C GLU A 126 7.38 12.96 6.34
N PRO A 127 8.46 12.46 6.96
CA PRO A 127 9.55 13.32 7.40
C PRO A 127 10.31 14.04 6.29
N LYS A 128 10.28 13.52 5.06
CA LYS A 128 10.93 14.17 3.92
C LYS A 128 10.16 15.41 3.45
N LYS A 129 8.86 15.22 3.17
CA LYS A 129 7.95 16.27 2.69
C LYS A 129 7.70 17.32 3.77
N ASP A 130 7.35 16.86 4.97
CA ASP A 130 6.88 17.77 6.02
C ASP A 130 8.01 18.62 6.59
N ARG A 131 9.23 18.06 6.66
CA ARG A 131 10.41 18.84 7.02
C ARG A 131 10.75 19.86 5.94
N ALA A 132 10.65 19.50 4.65
CA ALA A 132 10.90 20.43 3.56
C ALA A 132 9.90 21.61 3.60
N ALA A 133 8.63 21.33 3.89
CA ALA A 133 7.63 22.37 4.10
C ALA A 133 7.94 23.28 5.31
N CYS A 134 8.38 22.70 6.44
CA CYS A 134 8.82 23.49 7.60
C CYS A 134 10.03 24.37 7.27
N ILE A 135 11.04 23.84 6.58
CA ILE A 135 12.21 24.60 6.15
C ILE A 135 11.79 25.77 5.26
N LEU A 136 10.96 25.50 4.25
CA LEU A 136 10.44 26.53 3.35
C LEU A 136 9.67 27.62 4.11
N LYS A 137 8.83 27.23 5.08
CA LYS A 137 8.12 28.17 5.96
C LYS A 137 9.10 29.07 6.70
N TYR A 138 10.16 28.52 7.31
CA TYR A 138 11.11 29.32 8.07
C TYR A 138 11.99 30.22 7.18
N GLU A 139 12.31 29.77 5.96
CA GLU A 139 13.00 30.59 4.94
C GLU A 139 12.13 31.76 4.51
N ASN A 140 10.84 31.53 4.22
CA ASN A 140 9.88 32.59 3.86
C ASN A 140 9.66 33.59 5.00
N MET A 141 9.70 33.12 6.26
CA MET A 141 9.64 34.00 7.44
C MET A 141 10.96 34.76 7.70
N GLY A 142 12.02 34.51 6.94
CA GLY A 142 13.34 35.11 7.17
C GLY A 142 14.04 34.62 8.45
N ILE A 143 13.50 33.59 9.10
CA ILE A 143 14.04 32.97 10.31
C ILE A 143 15.20 32.05 9.97
N LEU A 144 15.14 31.38 8.82
CA LEU A 144 16.18 30.45 8.40
C LEU A 144 16.85 30.97 7.14
N LYS A 145 18.18 31.06 7.15
CA LYS A 145 18.99 31.34 5.96
C LYS A 145 20.05 30.27 5.80
N MET A 146 20.42 30.02 4.55
CA MET A 146 21.52 29.13 4.21
C MET A 146 22.74 29.99 3.85
N GLU A 147 23.79 29.88 4.66
CA GLU A 147 25.08 30.54 4.43
C GLU A 147 26.18 29.49 4.54
N ASP A 148 27.12 29.46 3.60
CA ASP A 148 28.27 28.54 3.58
C ASP A 148 27.91 27.06 3.85
N ASN A 149 26.87 26.55 3.19
CA ASN A 149 26.38 25.18 3.38
C ASN A 149 25.97 24.88 4.85
N ARG A 150 25.54 25.89 5.60
CA ARG A 150 24.97 25.70 6.94
C ARG A 150 23.70 26.51 7.08
N TYR A 151 22.80 25.99 7.90
CA TYR A 151 21.60 26.71 8.29
C TYR A 151 21.92 27.63 9.47
N ILE A 152 21.57 28.90 9.32
CA ILE A 152 21.70 29.92 10.35
C ILE A 152 20.30 30.44 10.67
N ALA A 153 19.95 30.42 11.95
CA ALA A 153 18.69 30.96 12.44
C ALA A 153 18.85 32.44 12.81
N ASN A 154 18.02 33.30 12.22
CA ASN A 154 17.85 34.68 12.64
C ASN A 154 16.80 34.75 13.76
N THR A 155 17.25 35.05 14.98
CA THR A 155 16.39 35.14 16.16
C THR A 155 15.77 36.51 16.36
N ASP A 156 16.19 37.52 15.60
CA ASP A 156 15.78 38.92 15.78
C ASP A 156 14.44 39.23 15.10
N VAL A 157 13.87 38.23 14.42
CA VAL A 157 12.59 38.30 13.73
C VAL A 157 11.44 38.15 14.76
N PRO A 158 10.43 39.03 14.79
CA PRO A 158 9.31 38.96 15.76
C PRO A 158 8.61 37.60 15.80
N GLU A 159 8.49 36.96 14.65
CA GLU A 159 7.88 35.65 14.43
C GLU A 159 8.65 34.51 15.13
N PHE A 160 9.94 34.69 15.44
CA PHE A 160 10.71 33.70 16.19
C PHE A 160 10.16 33.47 17.59
N ALA A 161 9.63 34.53 18.24
CA ALA A 161 9.07 34.44 19.58
C ALA A 161 7.78 33.61 19.62
N SER A 162 7.00 33.62 18.54
CA SER A 162 5.72 32.88 18.42
C SER A 162 5.86 31.43 17.95
N LEU A 163 7.09 30.97 17.66
CA LEU A 163 7.34 29.59 17.28
C LEU A 163 7.03 28.59 18.40
N ARG A 164 6.43 27.47 18.00
CA ARG A 164 6.10 26.35 18.89
C ARG A 164 7.34 25.58 19.31
N GLU A 165 7.19 24.72 20.32
CA GLU A 165 8.28 23.88 20.81
C GLU A 165 8.83 22.95 19.72
N SER A 166 7.94 22.35 18.92
CA SER A 166 8.30 21.50 17.78
C SER A 166 9.12 22.25 16.73
N ASP A 167 8.75 23.50 16.42
CA ASP A 167 9.44 24.37 15.46
C ASP A 167 10.85 24.73 15.96
N ARG A 168 10.97 25.15 17.21
CA ARG A 168 12.26 25.49 17.85
C ARG A 168 13.18 24.28 17.91
N PHE A 169 12.65 23.10 18.22
CA PHE A 169 13.41 21.86 18.24
C PHE A 169 13.99 21.52 16.85
N LEU A 170 13.17 21.65 15.79
CA LEU A 170 13.60 21.40 14.43
C LEU A 170 14.69 22.39 14.00
N LEU A 171 14.49 23.69 14.21
CA LEU A 171 15.46 24.75 13.88
C LEU A 171 16.80 24.52 14.56
N ASN A 172 16.80 24.24 15.87
CA ASN A 172 18.02 23.95 16.63
C ASN A 172 18.77 22.74 16.06
N ALA A 173 18.05 21.65 15.78
CA ALA A 173 18.65 20.45 15.23
C ALA A 173 19.18 20.61 13.79
N LEU A 174 18.54 21.47 12.99
CA LEU A 174 19.00 21.85 11.64
C LEU A 174 20.26 22.70 11.68
N CYS A 175 20.28 23.78 12.49
CA CYS A 175 21.42 24.69 12.59
C CYS A 175 22.67 23.99 13.15
N ASN A 176 22.49 23.06 14.08
CA ASN A 176 23.58 22.28 14.67
C ASN A 176 24.02 21.07 13.82
N GLY A 177 23.37 20.80 12.69
CA GLY A 177 23.69 19.65 11.83
C GLY A 177 23.47 18.28 12.48
N THR A 178 22.67 18.19 13.55
CA THR A 178 22.52 16.96 14.37
C THR A 178 21.21 16.21 14.12
N PHE A 179 20.47 16.58 13.07
CA PHE A 179 19.16 15.99 12.76
C PHE A 179 19.28 14.54 12.23
N ASN A 180 19.30 13.58 13.15
CA ASN A 180 19.33 12.14 12.92
C ASN A 180 17.93 11.50 13.05
N ALA A 181 17.83 10.19 12.82
CA ALA A 181 16.56 9.45 12.90
C ALA A 181 15.90 9.50 14.28
N GLN A 182 16.69 9.56 15.37
CA GLN A 182 16.16 9.66 16.72
C GLN A 182 15.52 11.04 16.97
N LYS A 183 16.20 12.13 16.58
CA LYS A 183 15.65 13.48 16.67
C LYS A 183 14.43 13.65 15.76
N GLU A 184 14.42 13.00 14.60
CA GLU A 184 13.24 12.96 13.72
C GLU A 184 12.04 12.33 14.43
N GLY A 185 12.22 11.20 15.12
CA GLY A 185 11.17 10.59 15.95
C GLY A 185 10.65 11.50 17.05
N ASN A 186 11.55 12.20 17.76
CA ASN A 186 11.18 13.15 18.82
C ASN A 186 10.40 14.36 18.26
N TRP A 187 10.81 14.89 17.12
CA TRP A 187 10.11 15.99 16.46
C TRP A 187 8.69 15.59 16.03
N ILE A 188 8.53 14.40 15.44
CA ILE A 188 7.21 13.85 15.08
C ILE A 188 6.32 13.71 16.31
N TYR A 189 6.88 13.20 17.42
CA TYR A 189 6.15 13.07 18.68
C TYR A 189 5.67 14.43 19.21
N MET A 190 6.51 15.47 19.15
CA MET A 190 6.13 16.84 19.55
C MET A 190 4.98 17.38 18.71
N LEU A 191 5.05 17.24 17.37
CA LEU A 191 3.96 17.66 16.47
C LEU A 191 2.63 16.96 16.79
N GLN A 192 2.67 15.66 17.07
CA GLN A 192 1.48 14.90 17.45
C GLN A 192 0.90 15.38 18.78
N LYS A 193 1.76 15.64 19.77
CA LYS A 193 1.36 16.16 21.08
C LYS A 193 0.70 17.53 20.96
N GLU A 194 1.27 18.43 20.17
CA GLU A 194 0.71 19.75 19.90
C GLU A 194 -0.66 19.64 19.20
N ALA A 195 -0.79 18.80 18.17
CA ALA A 195 -2.07 18.62 17.46
C ALA A 195 -3.18 18.00 18.33
N VAL A 196 -2.82 17.18 19.32
CA VAL A 196 -3.77 16.67 20.33
C VAL A 196 -4.13 17.75 21.34
N ALA A 197 -3.15 18.55 21.81
CA ALA A 197 -3.37 19.65 22.74
C ALA A 197 -4.28 20.74 22.15
N ASP A 198 -4.13 21.01 20.84
CA ASP A 198 -4.99 21.93 20.09
C ASP A 198 -6.40 21.37 19.82
N GLY A 199 -6.67 20.12 20.22
CA GLY A 199 -7.98 19.49 20.09
C GLY A 199 -8.31 18.97 18.69
N TYR A 200 -7.37 18.98 17.75
CA TYR A 200 -7.59 18.49 16.39
C TYR A 200 -7.60 16.96 16.28
N LEU A 201 -6.79 16.30 17.11
CA LEU A 201 -6.65 14.84 17.13
C LEU A 201 -6.98 14.25 18.51
N THR A 202 -7.46 13.01 18.50
CA THR A 202 -7.61 12.19 19.70
C THR A 202 -6.98 10.81 19.49
N SER A 203 -6.46 10.22 20.56
CA SER A 203 -5.88 8.87 20.50
C SER A 203 -7.00 7.82 20.34
N ARG A 204 -6.78 6.81 19.49
CA ARG A 204 -7.72 5.68 19.36
C ARG A 204 -7.68 4.69 20.53
N LEU A 205 -6.93 4.98 21.60
CA LEU A 205 -6.78 4.08 22.75
C LEU A 205 -7.93 4.16 23.77
N SER A 206 -8.99 4.94 23.52
CA SER A 206 -10.16 4.93 24.40
C SER A 206 -10.89 3.58 24.34
N SER A 207 -11.28 3.08 25.51
CA SER A 207 -11.83 1.74 25.76
C SER A 207 -13.00 1.33 24.86
N THR A 208 -13.74 2.29 24.33
CA THR A 208 -14.94 2.10 23.51
C THR A 208 -14.66 1.54 22.11
N ASP A 209 -13.49 1.84 21.51
CA ASP A 209 -13.11 1.30 20.19
C ASP A 209 -12.65 -0.17 20.27
N LYS A 210 -12.10 -0.61 21.41
CA LYS A 210 -11.72 -2.02 21.63
C LYS A 210 -12.92 -2.97 21.55
N GLN A 211 -14.11 -2.53 22.00
CA GLN A 211 -15.31 -3.36 22.09
C GLN A 211 -16.05 -3.53 20.75
N LYS A 212 -15.99 -2.53 19.86
CA LYS A 212 -16.43 -2.65 18.45
C LYS A 212 -15.45 -3.46 17.60
N GLU A 213 -14.17 -3.49 17.97
CA GLU A 213 -13.16 -4.26 17.24
C GLU A 213 -13.19 -5.76 17.54
N THR A 214 -13.40 -6.17 18.79
CA THR A 214 -13.51 -7.59 19.17
C THR A 214 -14.65 -8.30 18.43
N THR A 215 -15.78 -7.62 18.26
CA THR A 215 -16.94 -8.13 17.50
C THR A 215 -16.65 -8.23 15.99
N SER A 216 -15.92 -7.27 15.40
CA SER A 216 -15.54 -7.31 13.97
C SER A 216 -14.41 -8.28 13.63
N THR A 217 -13.54 -8.58 14.59
CA THR A 217 -12.42 -9.50 14.42
C THR A 217 -12.90 -10.96 14.53
N CYS A 218 -13.86 -11.21 15.43
CA CYS A 218 -14.54 -12.51 15.53
C CYS A 218 -15.29 -12.86 14.24
N SER A 219 -16.04 -11.92 13.64
CA SER A 219 -16.74 -12.17 12.37
C SER A 219 -15.80 -12.40 11.18
N ARG A 220 -14.63 -11.75 11.15
CA ARG A 220 -13.59 -11.98 10.12
C ARG A 220 -12.89 -13.33 10.27
N CYS A 221 -12.65 -13.79 11.49
CA CYS A 221 -12.16 -15.15 11.72
C CYS A 221 -13.18 -16.21 11.28
N VAL A 222 -14.46 -16.00 11.53
CA VAL A 222 -15.51 -16.94 11.11
C VAL A 222 -15.60 -17.04 9.57
N LEU A 223 -15.50 -15.92 8.85
CA LEU A 223 -15.52 -15.92 7.37
C LEU A 223 -14.23 -16.51 6.75
N GLY A 224 -13.08 -16.32 7.40
CA GLY A 224 -11.80 -16.89 6.94
C GLY A 224 -11.70 -18.39 7.17
N CYS A 225 -12.26 -18.88 8.28
CA CYS A 225 -12.28 -20.30 8.63
C CYS A 225 -13.36 -21.11 7.90
N SER A 226 -14.40 -20.46 7.35
CA SER A 226 -15.43 -21.14 6.57
C SER A 226 -15.03 -21.41 5.12
N ALA A 227 -14.10 -20.64 4.55
CA ALA A 227 -13.60 -20.86 3.18
C ALA A 227 -12.94 -22.25 2.98
N PRO A 228 -12.07 -22.75 3.89
CA PRO A 228 -11.60 -24.14 3.89
C PRO A 228 -12.71 -25.19 3.80
N LEU A 229 -13.79 -25.02 4.58
CA LEU A 229 -14.92 -25.96 4.56
C LEU A 229 -15.62 -25.98 3.20
N PHE A 230 -15.79 -24.81 2.57
CA PHE A 230 -16.35 -24.73 1.23
C PHE A 230 -15.50 -25.47 0.20
N PHE A 231 -14.17 -25.32 0.24
CA PHE A 231 -13.28 -26.07 -0.65
C PHE A 231 -13.34 -27.57 -0.37
N ILE A 232 -13.37 -28.00 0.89
CA ILE A 232 -13.51 -29.42 1.24
C ILE A 232 -14.80 -30.01 0.68
N VAL A 233 -15.93 -29.28 0.73
CA VAL A 233 -17.19 -29.72 0.13
C VAL A 233 -17.07 -29.88 -1.39
N ILE A 234 -16.46 -28.90 -2.08
CA ILE A 234 -16.21 -29.01 -3.53
C ILE A 234 -15.31 -30.21 -3.84
N MET A 235 -14.24 -30.41 -3.07
CA MET A 235 -13.34 -31.56 -3.19
C MET A 235 -14.08 -32.87 -3.04
N SER A 236 -14.96 -32.96 -2.06
CA SER A 236 -15.77 -34.15 -1.80
C SER A 236 -16.72 -34.44 -2.95
N PHE A 237 -17.30 -33.40 -3.56
CA PHE A 237 -18.14 -33.52 -4.74
C PHE A 237 -17.36 -33.97 -5.98
N VAL A 238 -16.21 -33.37 -6.26
CA VAL A 238 -15.33 -33.75 -7.38
C VAL A 238 -14.86 -35.20 -7.21
N PHE A 239 -14.41 -35.56 -6.00
CA PHE A 239 -13.99 -36.92 -5.69
C PHE A 239 -15.14 -37.92 -5.88
N TYR A 240 -16.35 -37.59 -5.40
CA TYR A 240 -17.52 -38.44 -5.59
C TYR A 240 -17.89 -38.60 -7.07
N ALA A 241 -17.85 -37.53 -7.85
CA ALA A 241 -18.18 -37.55 -9.27
C ALA A 241 -17.24 -38.45 -10.11
N PHE A 242 -15.98 -38.58 -9.68
CA PHE A 242 -14.98 -39.39 -10.40
C PHE A 242 -14.62 -40.70 -9.71
N LYS A 243 -15.20 -41.01 -8.54
CA LYS A 243 -14.81 -42.14 -7.67
C LYS A 243 -14.58 -43.45 -8.43
N ASP A 244 -15.53 -43.83 -9.28
CA ASP A 244 -15.48 -45.11 -10.00
C ASP A 244 -14.45 -45.12 -11.13
N ARG A 245 -14.12 -43.93 -11.68
CA ARG A 245 -13.15 -43.77 -12.79
C ARG A 245 -11.72 -43.54 -12.31
N VAL A 246 -11.54 -43.06 -11.08
CA VAL A 246 -10.21 -42.78 -10.52
C VAL A 246 -9.38 -44.05 -10.38
N ASN A 247 -9.97 -45.16 -9.93
CA ASN A 247 -9.24 -46.42 -9.78
C ASN A 247 -8.79 -46.96 -11.14
N ALA A 248 -9.69 -46.98 -12.13
CA ALA A 248 -9.35 -47.37 -13.50
C ALA A 248 -8.30 -46.44 -14.13
N TYR A 249 -8.34 -45.14 -13.81
CA TYR A 249 -7.33 -44.17 -14.24
C TYR A 249 -5.95 -44.50 -13.66
N PHE A 250 -5.85 -44.85 -12.38
CA PHE A 250 -4.58 -45.25 -11.78
C PHE A 250 -4.05 -46.56 -12.37
N GLU A 251 -4.91 -47.55 -12.65
CA GLU A 251 -4.49 -48.78 -13.34
C GLU A 251 -3.92 -48.50 -14.74
N ILE A 252 -4.49 -47.53 -15.48
CA ILE A 252 -3.96 -47.09 -16.78
C ILE A 252 -2.59 -46.42 -16.62
N LEU A 253 -2.40 -45.62 -15.57
CA LEU A 253 -1.11 -44.97 -15.28
C LEU A 253 -0.04 -45.97 -14.83
N ASP A 254 -0.38 -46.96 -14.00
CA ASP A 254 0.55 -47.98 -13.52
C ASP A 254 1.02 -48.93 -14.64
N ALA A 255 0.28 -48.99 -15.76
CA ALA A 255 0.67 -49.75 -16.94
C ALA A 255 1.74 -49.06 -17.81
N LEU A 256 1.98 -47.76 -17.61
CA LEU A 256 3.06 -47.03 -18.29
C LEU A 256 4.42 -47.40 -17.69
N PRO A 257 5.44 -47.70 -18.52
CA PRO A 257 6.79 -47.91 -18.01
C PRO A 257 7.34 -46.60 -17.39
N GLU A 258 8.03 -46.71 -16.26
CA GLU A 258 8.59 -45.53 -15.53
C GLU A 258 9.59 -44.71 -16.36
N THR A 259 10.12 -45.29 -17.45
CA THR A 259 11.05 -44.64 -18.38
C THR A 259 10.37 -43.96 -19.58
N ALA A 260 9.03 -43.96 -19.65
CA ALA A 260 8.29 -43.36 -20.76
C ALA A 260 8.55 -41.85 -20.85
N SER A 261 8.80 -41.34 -22.06
CA SER A 261 9.02 -39.90 -22.27
C SER A 261 7.72 -39.11 -22.04
N PHE A 262 7.82 -37.80 -21.80
CA PHE A 262 6.62 -36.95 -21.63
C PHE A 262 5.69 -37.00 -22.86
N GLY A 263 6.27 -37.09 -24.07
CA GLY A 263 5.51 -37.23 -25.31
C GLY A 263 4.75 -38.56 -25.37
N GLU A 264 5.38 -39.66 -24.99
CA GLU A 264 4.76 -40.99 -24.91
C GLU A 264 3.64 -41.04 -23.87
N GLN A 265 3.88 -40.50 -22.67
CA GLN A 265 2.87 -40.40 -21.61
C GLN A 265 1.64 -39.62 -22.09
N THR A 266 1.86 -38.48 -22.76
CA THR A 266 0.78 -37.66 -23.27
C THR A 266 0.00 -38.38 -24.38
N ASN A 267 0.70 -38.97 -25.35
CA ASN A 267 0.06 -39.68 -26.45
C ASN A 267 -0.71 -40.92 -25.98
N TYR A 268 -0.21 -41.63 -24.96
CA TYR A 268 -0.89 -42.75 -24.34
C TYR A 268 -2.17 -42.31 -23.62
N LEU A 269 -2.13 -41.22 -22.84
CA LEU A 269 -3.32 -40.67 -22.18
C LEU A 269 -4.39 -40.20 -23.17
N LEU A 270 -3.98 -39.69 -24.34
CA LEU A 270 -4.92 -39.29 -25.39
C LEU A 270 -5.65 -40.46 -26.06
N GLN A 271 -5.14 -41.70 -25.95
CA GLN A 271 -5.85 -42.89 -26.41
C GLN A 271 -7.09 -43.18 -25.56
N TYR A 272 -7.14 -42.64 -24.33
CA TYR A 272 -8.25 -42.80 -23.39
C TYR A 272 -8.88 -41.45 -23.02
N PRO A 273 -9.56 -40.78 -23.98
CA PRO A 273 -10.09 -39.43 -23.77
C PRO A 273 -11.13 -39.34 -22.64
N GLU A 274 -11.76 -40.45 -22.28
CA GLU A 274 -12.73 -40.54 -21.19
C GLU A 274 -12.16 -40.26 -19.79
N TYR A 275 -10.83 -40.35 -19.62
CA TYR A 275 -10.13 -40.06 -18.36
C TYR A 275 -9.46 -38.68 -18.32
N LEU A 276 -9.42 -37.92 -19.41
CA LEU A 276 -8.92 -36.54 -19.39
C LEU A 276 -9.68 -35.64 -18.39
N PRO A 277 -11.02 -35.76 -18.23
CA PRO A 277 -11.74 -35.04 -17.17
C PRO A 277 -11.33 -35.47 -15.76
N VAL A 278 -10.92 -36.74 -15.57
CA VAL A 278 -10.44 -37.24 -14.27
C VAL A 278 -9.12 -36.57 -13.91
N LEU A 279 -8.16 -36.52 -14.85
CA LEU A 279 -6.89 -35.80 -14.68
C LEU A 279 -7.11 -34.32 -14.35
N ALA A 280 -7.96 -33.63 -15.11
CA ALA A 280 -8.30 -32.23 -14.84
C ALA A 280 -8.96 -32.06 -13.47
N GLY A 281 -9.85 -32.98 -13.08
CA GLY A 281 -10.46 -33.02 -11.75
C GLY A 281 -9.43 -33.17 -10.63
N LEU A 282 -8.46 -34.05 -10.79
CA LEU A 282 -7.35 -34.23 -9.84
C LEU A 282 -6.47 -32.99 -9.73
N MET A 283 -6.13 -32.34 -10.85
CA MET A 283 -5.39 -31.07 -10.85
C MET A 283 -6.15 -29.97 -10.09
N ILE A 284 -7.45 -29.82 -10.37
CA ILE A 284 -8.32 -28.90 -9.60
C ILE A 284 -8.31 -29.28 -8.13
N MET A 285 -8.28 -30.57 -7.79
CA MET A 285 -8.22 -31.01 -6.42
C MET A 285 -6.97 -30.54 -5.68
N VAL A 286 -5.82 -30.71 -6.30
CA VAL A 286 -4.55 -30.25 -5.75
C VAL A 286 -4.54 -28.73 -5.57
N LEU A 287 -5.07 -27.96 -6.53
CA LEU A 287 -5.16 -26.50 -6.42
C LEU A 287 -6.09 -26.05 -5.29
N LEU A 288 -7.27 -26.67 -5.15
CA LEU A 288 -8.20 -26.34 -4.08
C LEU A 288 -7.66 -26.74 -2.70
N PHE A 289 -6.95 -27.86 -2.60
CA PHE A 289 -6.24 -28.24 -1.39
C PHE A 289 -5.16 -27.20 -1.03
N PHE A 290 -4.38 -26.76 -2.00
CA PHE A 290 -3.37 -25.71 -1.80
C PHE A 290 -3.99 -24.38 -1.33
N LEU A 291 -5.10 -23.96 -1.93
CA LEU A 291 -5.85 -22.78 -1.50
C LEU A 291 -6.40 -22.93 -0.07
N CYS A 292 -6.89 -24.13 0.28
CA CYS A 292 -7.38 -24.45 1.61
C CYS A 292 -6.30 -24.24 2.70
N LEU A 293 -5.04 -24.60 2.41
CA LEU A 293 -3.91 -24.37 3.31
C LEU A 293 -3.50 -22.90 3.39
N ILE A 294 -3.52 -22.19 2.26
CA ILE A 294 -2.99 -20.82 2.17
C ILE A 294 -3.96 -19.78 2.75
N ILE A 295 -5.28 -19.94 2.53
CA ILE A 295 -6.26 -18.90 2.89
C ILE A 295 -6.27 -18.57 4.39
N PRO A 296 -6.24 -19.54 5.33
CA PRO A 296 -6.12 -19.25 6.76
C PRO A 296 -4.87 -18.43 7.09
N LEU A 297 -3.73 -18.77 6.47
CA LEU A 297 -2.48 -18.04 6.64
C LEU A 297 -2.58 -16.60 6.10
N LEU A 298 -3.19 -16.41 4.93
CA LEU A 298 -3.42 -15.08 4.35
C LEU A 298 -4.34 -14.22 5.20
N VAL A 299 -5.41 -14.79 5.75
CA VAL A 299 -6.32 -14.09 6.67
C VAL A 299 -5.57 -13.65 7.91
N PHE A 300 -4.74 -14.53 8.49
CA PHE A 300 -3.91 -14.22 9.66
C PHE A 300 -2.87 -13.11 9.37
N VAL A 301 -2.18 -13.17 8.23
CA VAL A 301 -1.26 -12.11 7.81
C VAL A 301 -2.01 -10.79 7.59
N GLY A 302 -3.19 -10.83 6.97
CA GLY A 302 -4.03 -9.67 6.74
C GLY A 302 -4.48 -8.99 8.03
N THR A 303 -4.89 -9.75 9.05
CA THR A 303 -5.28 -9.20 10.36
C THR A 303 -4.11 -8.53 11.05
N ILE A 304 -2.94 -9.17 11.09
CA ILE A 304 -1.71 -8.61 11.65
C ILE A 304 -1.29 -7.33 10.91
N SER A 305 -1.23 -7.38 9.59
CA SER A 305 -0.85 -6.24 8.75
C SER A 305 -1.79 -5.05 8.96
N SER A 306 -3.09 -5.30 9.16
CA SER A 306 -4.07 -4.25 9.41
C SER A 306 -3.86 -3.54 10.76
N GLY A 307 -3.33 -4.26 11.75
CA GLY A 307 -2.98 -3.70 13.06
C GLY A 307 -1.76 -2.79 13.00
N PHE A 308 -0.68 -3.24 12.34
CA PHE A 308 0.56 -2.45 12.20
C PHE A 308 0.41 -1.18 11.38
N THR A 309 -0.47 -1.18 10.40
CA THR A 309 -0.68 -0.03 9.51
C THR A 309 -1.72 0.96 10.05
N LYS A 310 -2.39 0.63 11.16
CA LYS A 310 -3.46 1.44 11.73
C LYS A 310 -2.92 2.76 12.29
N ALA A 311 -3.52 3.89 11.89
CA ALA A 311 -3.18 5.18 12.48
C ALA A 311 -3.55 5.18 13.98
N HIS A 312 -2.62 5.68 14.80
CA HIS A 312 -2.80 5.81 16.25
C HIS A 312 -3.82 6.88 16.64
N PHE A 313 -4.06 7.83 15.75
CA PHE A 313 -4.94 8.98 15.98
C PHE A 313 -6.23 8.89 15.15
N LYS A 314 -7.21 9.67 15.59
CA LYS A 314 -8.45 9.96 14.87
C LYS A 314 -8.70 11.46 14.95
N ARG A 315 -9.25 12.04 13.89
CA ARG A 315 -9.68 13.44 13.87
C ARG A 315 -10.87 13.64 14.81
N THR A 316 -10.88 14.75 15.54
CA THR A 316 -12.06 15.24 16.28
C THR A 316 -13.03 15.94 15.32
N THR A 317 -14.16 16.44 15.81
CA THR A 317 -15.07 17.27 15.00
C THR A 317 -14.37 18.52 14.47
N LEU A 318 -13.64 19.24 15.34
CA LEU A 318 -12.81 20.38 14.94
C LEU A 318 -11.71 19.94 13.94
N GLY A 319 -11.07 18.79 14.17
CA GLY A 319 -10.10 18.23 13.24
C GLY A 319 -10.69 17.97 11.86
N ASN A 320 -11.91 17.45 11.76
CA ASN A 320 -12.59 17.24 10.48
C ASN A 320 -12.93 18.57 9.79
N GLN A 321 -13.39 19.59 10.52
CA GLN A 321 -13.63 20.93 9.96
C GLN A 321 -12.35 21.52 9.36
N MET A 322 -11.24 21.49 10.11
CA MET A 322 -9.97 21.99 9.59
C MET A 322 -9.45 21.15 8.41
N THR A 323 -9.70 19.84 8.42
CA THR A 323 -9.35 18.94 7.31
C THR A 323 -10.13 19.27 6.05
N GLU A 324 -11.40 19.69 6.19
CA GLU A 324 -12.23 20.15 5.09
C GLU A 324 -11.70 21.45 4.47
N TYR A 325 -11.29 22.42 5.28
CA TYR A 325 -10.63 23.63 4.79
C TYR A 325 -9.31 23.30 4.07
N ILE A 326 -8.52 22.37 4.61
CA ILE A 326 -7.29 21.88 3.97
C ILE A 326 -7.62 21.20 2.62
N TYR A 327 -8.69 20.42 2.55
CA TYR A 327 -9.13 19.77 1.32
C TYR A 327 -9.55 20.79 0.26
N GLY A 328 -10.38 21.78 0.65
CA GLY A 328 -10.77 22.86 -0.24
C GLY A 328 -9.57 23.71 -0.71
N MET A 329 -8.59 23.93 0.17
CA MET A 329 -7.33 24.60 -0.17
C MET A 329 -6.52 23.80 -1.19
N LYS A 330 -6.44 22.47 -1.01
CA LYS A 330 -5.76 21.58 -1.96
C LYS A 330 -6.37 21.71 -3.36
N ASN A 331 -7.70 21.62 -3.47
CA ASN A 331 -8.40 21.75 -4.76
C ASN A 331 -8.20 23.14 -5.36
N PHE A 332 -8.26 24.19 -4.54
CA PHE A 332 -8.02 25.55 -5.02
C PHE A 332 -6.61 25.72 -5.61
N ILE A 333 -5.58 25.20 -4.92
CA ILE A 333 -4.20 25.21 -5.42
C ILE A 333 -4.10 24.40 -6.70
N HIS A 334 -4.72 23.22 -6.76
CA HIS A 334 -4.66 22.34 -7.93
C HIS A 334 -5.30 22.97 -9.19
N ASP A 335 -6.51 23.51 -9.05
CA ASP A 335 -7.33 23.93 -10.18
C ASP A 335 -7.11 25.38 -10.61
N PHE A 336 -6.72 26.26 -9.68
CA PHE A 336 -6.68 27.71 -9.92
C PHE A 336 -5.31 28.35 -9.70
N SER A 337 -4.26 27.57 -9.39
CA SER A 337 -2.92 28.11 -9.19
C SER A 337 -1.90 27.45 -10.10
N ASN A 338 -0.88 28.22 -10.49
CA ASN A 338 0.30 27.69 -11.20
C ASN A 338 1.38 27.20 -10.21
N LEU A 339 1.02 26.95 -8.94
CA LEU A 339 1.99 26.59 -7.89
C LEU A 339 2.56 25.19 -8.07
N SER A 340 1.92 24.32 -8.85
CA SER A 340 2.44 23.00 -9.21
C SER A 340 3.73 23.06 -10.04
N GLU A 341 3.89 24.13 -10.84
CA GLU A 341 5.03 24.34 -11.76
C GLU A 341 6.02 25.40 -11.25
N ALA A 342 5.69 26.13 -10.18
CA ALA A 342 6.47 27.27 -9.76
C ALA A 342 7.78 26.90 -9.04
N THR A 343 8.82 27.69 -9.27
CA THR A 343 10.10 27.57 -8.57
C THR A 343 10.16 28.44 -7.30
N GLN A 344 11.05 28.10 -6.36
CA GLN A 344 11.16 28.81 -5.07
C GLN A 344 11.40 30.32 -5.21
N ASN A 345 12.06 30.78 -6.28
CA ASN A 345 12.47 32.18 -6.45
C ASN A 345 11.42 33.05 -7.17
N GLU A 346 10.41 32.46 -7.80
CA GLU A 346 9.49 33.16 -8.70
C GLU A 346 8.24 33.74 -8.00
N LEU A 347 8.05 33.49 -6.70
CA LEU A 347 6.81 33.83 -6.00
C LEU A 347 7.07 34.61 -4.71
N VAL A 348 7.06 35.94 -4.82
CA VAL A 348 7.16 36.89 -3.68
C VAL A 348 5.78 37.23 -3.08
N LEU A 349 4.68 36.67 -3.61
CA LEU A 349 3.30 37.04 -3.26
C LEU A 349 2.44 35.90 -2.69
N TRP A 350 2.95 34.67 -2.63
CA TRP A 350 2.17 33.47 -2.28
C TRP A 350 2.84 32.57 -1.22
N ASP A 351 3.64 33.16 -0.32
CA ASP A 351 4.53 32.45 0.60
C ASP A 351 3.86 31.33 1.41
N ASP A 352 2.65 31.57 1.93
CA ASP A 352 1.89 30.55 2.68
C ASP A 352 1.34 29.45 1.76
N TYR A 353 0.87 29.81 0.56
CA TYR A 353 0.30 28.85 -0.39
C TYR A 353 1.36 27.95 -0.99
N LEU A 354 2.60 28.43 -1.15
CA LEU A 354 3.71 27.60 -1.59
C LEU A 354 4.04 26.53 -0.54
N VAL A 355 4.03 26.89 0.74
CA VAL A 355 4.16 25.93 1.84
C VAL A 355 3.01 24.92 1.82
N TYR A 356 1.77 25.36 1.59
CA TYR A 356 0.62 24.46 1.47
C TYR A 356 0.76 23.52 0.26
N ALA A 357 1.19 24.02 -0.90
CA ALA A 357 1.42 23.21 -2.09
C ALA A 357 2.47 22.12 -1.83
N VAL A 358 3.52 22.41 -1.06
CA VAL A 358 4.54 21.44 -0.67
C VAL A 358 3.97 20.38 0.29
N VAL A 359 3.23 20.78 1.35
CA VAL A 359 2.64 19.83 2.32
C VAL A 359 1.58 18.95 1.67
N LEU A 360 0.77 19.52 0.78
CA LEU A 360 -0.38 18.87 0.13
C LEU A 360 0.00 18.06 -1.12
N GLU A 361 1.30 17.98 -1.41
CA GLU A 361 1.89 17.20 -2.51
C GLU A 361 1.66 17.76 -3.91
N GLU A 362 1.26 19.02 -4.03
CA GLU A 362 1.03 19.69 -5.32
C GLU A 362 2.34 20.16 -5.98
N ASN A 363 3.41 20.44 -5.22
CA ASN A 363 4.73 20.79 -5.76
C ASN A 363 5.86 19.91 -5.17
N GLN A 364 6.26 18.88 -5.92
CA GLN A 364 7.33 17.96 -5.53
C GLN A 364 8.73 18.44 -5.92
N GLN A 365 8.84 19.38 -6.86
CA GLN A 365 10.12 19.91 -7.32
C GLN A 365 10.84 20.61 -6.17
N ILE A 366 10.13 21.46 -5.43
CA ILE A 366 10.68 22.18 -4.27
C ILE A 366 11.14 21.21 -3.16
N VAL A 367 10.38 20.13 -2.91
CA VAL A 367 10.78 19.09 -1.95
C VAL A 367 12.13 18.49 -2.35
N ASN A 368 12.30 18.15 -3.63
CA ASN A 368 13.53 17.57 -4.14
C ASN A 368 14.70 18.57 -4.07
N ASP A 369 14.48 19.83 -4.39
CA ASP A 369 15.50 20.87 -4.36
C ASP A 369 15.98 21.17 -2.93
N ILE A 370 15.07 21.22 -1.96
CA ILE A 370 15.43 21.37 -0.54
C ILE A 370 16.19 20.14 -0.04
N ILE A 371 15.75 18.92 -0.38
CA ILE A 371 16.44 17.69 0.02
C ILE A 371 17.82 17.56 -0.62
N LYS A 372 17.97 17.96 -1.89
CA LYS A 372 19.24 17.90 -2.62
C LYS A 372 20.27 18.84 -1.99
N ARG A 373 19.87 20.09 -1.69
CA ARG A 373 20.71 21.06 -0.96
C ARG A 373 21.21 20.53 0.38
N ARG A 374 20.39 19.74 1.08
CA ARG A 374 20.81 19.11 2.34
C ARG A 374 21.79 17.96 2.15
N LYS A 375 21.68 17.14 1.10
CA LYS A 375 22.58 15.99 0.88
C LYS A 375 24.00 16.41 0.47
N SER A 376 24.17 17.64 0.00
CA SER A 376 25.48 18.27 -0.23
C SER A 376 26.13 18.81 1.05
N LEU A 377 25.48 18.63 2.21
CA LEU A 377 25.98 18.87 3.56
C LEU A 377 26.39 17.55 4.21
#